data_AF-A0A7C1TMU5-F1
#
_entry.id   AF-A0A7C1TMU5-F1
#
_cell.length_a   1.000
_cell.length_b   1.000
_cell.length_c   1.000
_cell.angle_alpha   90.00
_cell.angle_beta   90.00
_cell.angle_gamma   90.00
#
_symmetry.space_group_name_H-M   'P 1'
#
loop_
_entity.id
_entity.type
_entity.pdbx_description
1 polymer ?
#
loop_
_entity_poly.entity_id
_entity_poly.type
_entity_poly.pdbx_seq_one_letter_code
_entity_poly.pdbx_strand_id
1 'polypeptide(L)'
;MEWMVFAVIASVTMIYAFMPLMRERRVWQEASDGRDERLKSLELEKASFLKALKDIEFEFASNKINSDDYEKLRNYYRLKVAEVMKQLGEGSSGGGREKSDG
;
A
#
# COMPACT_ATOMS: atom_id res chain seq x y z
N MET A 1 -35.62 9.29 17.29
CA MET A 1 -34.99 10.09 16.21
C MET A 1 -33.46 10.11 16.31
N GLU A 2 -32.87 9.96 17.49
CA GLU A 2 -31.41 10.06 17.70
C GLU A 2 -30.60 8.96 17.00
N TRP A 3 -31.09 7.71 17.00
CA TRP A 3 -30.44 6.58 16.31
C TRP A 3 -30.33 6.76 14.79
N MET A 4 -31.26 7.52 14.19
CA MET A 4 -31.22 7.84 12.76
C MET A 4 -30.05 8.76 12.43
N VAL A 5 -29.73 9.70 13.32
CA VAL A 5 -28.61 10.64 13.13
C VAL A 5 -27.28 9.90 13.21
N PHE A 6 -27.12 8.99 14.18
CA PHE A 6 -25.91 8.18 14.29
C PHE A 6 -25.72 7.25 13.10
N ALA A 7 -26.79 6.64 12.58
CA ALA A 7 -26.73 5.80 11.39
C ALA A 7 -26.26 6.58 10.16
N VAL A 8 -26.78 7.79 9.95
CA VAL A 8 -26.41 8.66 8.82
C VAL A 8 -24.94 9.08 8.91
N ILE A 9 -24.49 9.54 10.09
CA ILE A 9 -23.10 9.96 10.30
C ILE A 9 -22.15 8.79 10.10
N ALA A 10 -22.46 7.61 10.67
CA ALA A 10 -21.67 6.41 10.52
C ALA A 10 -21.54 5.99 9.04
N SER A 11 -22.64 6.00 8.28
CA SER A 11 -22.63 5.71 6.86
C SER A 11 -21.77 6.70 6.06
N VAL A 12 -21.85 8.00 6.35
CA VAL A 12 -21.02 9.01 5.68
C VAL A 12 -19.52 8.80 5.99
N THR A 13 -19.17 8.55 7.25
CA THR A 13 -17.77 8.28 7.64
C THR A 13 -17.24 6.98 7.03
N MET A 14 -18.08 5.95 6.93
CA MET A 14 -17.74 4.67 6.30
C MET A 14 -17.46 4.88 4.81
N ILE A 15 -18.36 5.57 4.10
CA ILE A 15 -18.19 5.87 2.67
C ILE A 15 -16.94 6.73 2.45
N TYR A 16 -16.69 7.73 3.30
CA TYR A 16 -15.50 8.58 3.20
C TYR A 16 -14.20 7.82 3.46
N ALA A 17 -14.19 6.89 4.43
CA ALA A 17 -13.02 6.05 4.72
C ALA A 17 -12.75 4.99 3.64
N PHE A 18 -13.79 4.51 2.96
CA PHE A 18 -13.66 3.59 1.82
C PHE A 18 -13.41 4.30 0.48
N MET A 19 -13.70 5.60 0.37
CA MET A 19 -13.42 6.42 -0.82
C MET A 19 -11.93 6.43 -1.24
N PRO A 20 -10.93 6.59 -0.34
CA PRO A 20 -9.52 6.50 -0.71
C PRO A 20 -9.10 5.08 -1.13
N LEU A 21 -9.87 4.04 -0.76
CA LEU A 21 -9.59 2.66 -1.13
C LEU A 21 -10.08 2.30 -2.54
N MET A 22 -11.07 3.02 -3.09
CA MET A 22 -11.63 2.78 -4.42
C MET A 22 -11.24 3.82 -5.47
N ARG A 23 -10.62 4.95 -5.08
CA ARG A 23 -10.25 6.04 -5.99
C ARG A 23 -9.00 5.77 -6.85
N GLU A 24 -8.36 4.60 -6.70
CA GLU A 24 -7.19 4.18 -7.49
C GLU A 24 -7.52 3.65 -8.90
N ARG A 25 -8.80 3.59 -9.32
CA ARG A 25 -9.20 2.98 -10.61
C ARG A 25 -9.62 3.95 -11.72
N ARG A 26 -9.24 5.23 -11.68
CA ARG A 26 -9.59 6.18 -12.77
C ARG A 26 -8.48 7.12 -13.22
N VAL A 27 -7.26 6.63 -13.30
CA VAL A 27 -6.24 7.28 -14.14
C VAL A 27 -5.54 6.19 -14.95
N TRP A 28 -5.42 6.40 -16.25
CA TRP A 28 -4.68 5.59 -17.23
C TRP A 28 -5.47 4.50 -17.96
N GLN A 29 -6.41 4.95 -18.79
CA GLN A 29 -6.41 4.53 -20.19
C GLN A 29 -5.18 5.15 -20.87
N GLU A 30 -4.62 4.41 -21.84
CA GLU A 30 -3.53 4.75 -22.77
C GLU A 30 -2.11 4.32 -22.38
N ALA A 31 -1.56 3.51 -23.30
CA ALA A 31 -0.19 3.05 -23.44
C ALA A 31 0.28 1.87 -22.56
N SER A 32 0.32 0.71 -23.21
CA SER A 32 1.14 -0.45 -22.88
C SER A 32 2.61 -0.08 -22.65
N ASP A 33 3.06 -0.09 -21.39
CA ASP A 33 4.45 -0.35 -21.05
C ASP A 33 4.46 -1.39 -19.92
N GLY A 34 4.99 -2.60 -20.16
CA GLY A 34 5.08 -3.64 -19.13
C GLY A 34 5.90 -3.20 -17.90
N ARG A 35 6.65 -2.11 -18.02
CA ARG A 35 7.30 -1.43 -16.89
C ARG A 35 6.29 -0.73 -15.97
N ASP A 36 5.23 -0.12 -16.50
CA ASP A 36 4.21 0.53 -15.69
C ASP A 36 3.38 -0.48 -14.91
N GLU A 37 3.11 -1.66 -15.47
CA GLU A 37 2.48 -2.76 -14.74
C GLU A 37 3.36 -3.29 -13.62
N ARG A 38 4.68 -3.42 -13.86
CA ARG A 38 5.66 -3.84 -12.84
C ARG A 38 5.84 -2.78 -11.74
N LEU A 39 5.83 -1.51 -12.09
CA LEU A 39 5.88 -0.42 -11.11
C LEU A 39 4.60 -0.40 -10.26
N LYS A 40 3.43 -0.51 -10.89
CA LYS A 40 2.14 -0.63 -10.17
C LYS A 40 2.09 -1.84 -9.26
N SER A 41 2.59 -3.00 -9.69
CA SER A 41 2.59 -4.20 -8.84
C SER A 41 3.51 -4.04 -7.62
N LEU A 42 4.69 -3.45 -7.80
CA LEU A 42 5.61 -3.12 -6.69
C LEU A 42 5.01 -2.07 -5.74
N GLU A 43 4.29 -1.07 -6.27
CA GLU A 43 3.58 -0.09 -5.44
C GLU A 43 2.46 -0.71 -4.61
N LEU A 44 1.67 -1.61 -5.22
CA LEU A 44 0.63 -2.37 -4.52
C LEU A 44 1.24 -3.29 -3.45
N GLU A 45 2.37 -3.92 -3.74
CA GLU A 45 3.08 -4.79 -2.80
C GLU A 45 3.61 -3.98 -1.59
N LYS A 46 4.20 -2.81 -1.84
CA LYS A 46 4.58 -1.85 -0.79
C LYS A 46 3.38 -1.46 0.07
N ALA A 47 2.26 -1.09 -0.56
CA ALA A 47 1.04 -0.70 0.15
C ALA A 47 0.49 -1.85 1.02
N SER A 48 0.54 -3.08 0.52
CA SER A 48 0.15 -4.29 1.25
C SER A 48 1.00 -4.50 2.51
N PHE A 49 2.34 -4.41 2.39
CA PHE A 49 3.22 -4.59 3.55
C PHE A 49 3.09 -3.45 4.57
N LEU A 50 2.87 -2.21 4.12
CA LEU A 50 2.59 -1.08 5.02
C LEU A 50 1.26 -1.25 5.75
N LYS A 51 0.25 -1.79 5.08
CA LYS A 51 -1.03 -2.13 5.72
C LYS A 51 -0.83 -3.21 6.77
N ALA A 52 -0.10 -4.29 6.45
CA ALA A 52 0.21 -5.34 7.41
C ALA A 52 0.93 -4.80 8.65
N LEU A 53 1.86 -3.85 8.47
CA LEU A 53 2.55 -3.19 9.57
C LEU A 53 1.58 -2.44 10.51
N LYS A 54 0.59 -1.75 9.92
CA LYS A 54 -0.45 -1.04 10.68
C LYS A 54 -1.41 -1.99 11.40
N ASP A 55 -1.75 -3.10 10.75
CA ASP A 55 -2.64 -4.11 11.33
C ASP A 55 -1.99 -4.77 12.56
N ILE A 56 -0.70 -5.15 12.48
CA ILE A 56 0.00 -5.73 13.65
C ILE A 56 0.21 -4.71 14.78
N GLU A 57 0.38 -3.42 14.45
CA GLU A 57 0.47 -2.35 15.45
C GLU A 57 -0.87 -2.19 16.19
N PHE A 58 -1.98 -2.27 15.46
CA PHE A 58 -3.31 -2.28 16.06
C PHE A 58 -3.54 -3.51 16.94
N GLU A 59 -3.12 -4.69 16.50
CA GLU A 59 -3.24 -5.93 17.28
C GLU A 59 -2.42 -5.89 18.57
N PHE A 60 -1.21 -5.34 18.52
CA PHE A 60 -0.37 -5.12 19.70
C PHE A 60 -0.99 -4.08 20.65
N ALA A 61 -1.45 -2.94 20.13
CA ALA A 61 -2.14 -1.92 20.91
C ALA A 61 -3.45 -2.44 21.54
N SER A 62 -4.10 -3.40 20.88
CA SER A 62 -5.29 -4.10 21.37
C SER A 62 -4.95 -5.26 22.31
N ASN A 63 -3.68 -5.47 22.65
CA ASN A 63 -3.17 -6.53 23.52
C ASN A 63 -3.53 -7.96 23.04
N LYS A 64 -3.73 -8.13 21.72
CA LYS A 64 -4.02 -9.43 21.08
C LYS A 64 -2.77 -10.27 20.81
N ILE A 65 -1.63 -9.60 20.65
CA ILE A 65 -0.31 -10.21 20.46
C ILE A 65 0.65 -9.67 21.52
N ASN A 66 1.64 -10.47 21.91
CA ASN A 66 2.67 -10.06 22.86
C ASN A 66 3.78 -9.23 22.18
N SER A 67 4.66 -8.63 22.98
CA SER A 67 5.76 -7.79 22.48
C SER A 67 6.79 -8.54 21.64
N ASP A 68 7.09 -9.79 21.99
CA ASP A 68 8.06 -10.63 21.26
C ASP A 68 7.56 -10.94 19.84
N ASP A 69 6.29 -11.27 19.70
CA ASP A 69 5.68 -11.58 18.41
C ASP A 69 5.46 -10.32 17.58
N TYR A 70 5.11 -9.20 18.22
CA TYR A 70 5.07 -7.89 17.57
C TYR A 70 6.44 -7.51 16.96
N GLU A 71 7.52 -7.61 17.74
CA GLU A 71 8.86 -7.23 17.25
C GLU A 71 9.33 -8.11 16.08
N LYS A 72 9.04 -9.42 16.14
CA LYS A 72 9.34 -10.34 15.02
C LYS A 72 8.59 -9.95 13.75
N LEU A 73 7.28 -9.76 13.83
CA LEU A 73 6.43 -9.41 12.69
C LEU A 73 6.80 -8.03 12.13
N ARG A 74 7.02 -7.05 13.01
CA ARG A 74 7.44 -5.71 12.64
C ARG A 74 8.75 -5.71 11.86
N ASN A 75 9.75 -6.43 12.35
CA ASN A 75 11.04 -6.52 11.67
C ASN A 75 10.91 -7.23 10.32
N TYR A 76 10.13 -8.31 10.24
CA TYR A 76 9.86 -9.01 8.99
C TYR A 76 9.23 -8.09 7.93
N TYR A 77 8.14 -7.39 8.25
CA TYR A 77 7.47 -6.51 7.31
C TYR A 77 8.32 -5.29 6.93
N ARG A 78 9.11 -4.74 7.86
CA ARG A 78 10.05 -3.65 7.54
C ARG A 78 11.12 -4.07 6.52
N LEU A 79 11.66 -5.28 6.66
CA LEU A 79 12.61 -5.83 5.69
C LEU A 79 11.96 -5.99 4.31
N LYS A 80 10.71 -6.47 4.26
CA LYS A 80 9.95 -6.59 3.01
C LYS A 80 9.66 -5.25 2.34
N VAL A 81 9.28 -4.22 3.10
CA VAL A 81 9.12 -2.86 2.56
C VAL A 81 10.44 -2.33 1.99
N ALA A 82 11.57 -2.55 2.69
CA ALA A 82 12.88 -2.12 2.22
C ALA A 82 13.29 -2.85 0.92
N GLU A 83 13.01 -4.14 0.82
CA GLU A 83 13.25 -4.96 -0.38
C GLU A 83 12.46 -4.43 -1.59
N VAL A 84 11.16 -4.17 -1.42
CA VAL A 84 10.30 -3.61 -2.48
C VAL A 84 10.73 -2.20 -2.88
N MET A 85 11.09 -1.35 -1.92
CA MET A 85 11.60 0.00 -2.21
C MET A 85 12.91 -0.03 -2.99
N LYS A 86 13.80 -0.97 -2.69
CA LYS A 86 15.04 -1.17 -3.44
C LYS A 86 14.75 -1.57 -4.89
N GLN A 87 13.83 -2.51 -5.11
CA GLN A 87 13.43 -2.94 -6.46
C GLN A 87 12.79 -1.80 -7.26
N LEU A 88 12.02 -0.92 -6.61
CA LEU A 88 11.44 0.27 -7.23
C LEU A 88 12.51 1.30 -7.65
N GLY A 89 13.55 1.48 -6.82
CA GLY A 89 14.70 2.35 -7.12
C GLY A 89 15.60 1.81 -8.24
N GLU A 90 15.84 0.50 -8.26
CA GLU A 90 16.63 -0.18 -9.31
C GLU A 90 15.88 -0.21 -10.65
N GLY A 91 14.56 -0.44 -10.64
CA GLY A 91 13.71 -0.40 -11.84
C GLY A 91 13.62 0.98 -12.51
N SER A 92 13.80 2.05 -11.74
CA SER A 92 13.76 3.44 -12.25
C SER A 92 15.07 3.90 -12.90
N SER A 93 16.21 3.26 -12.58
CA SER A 93 17.54 3.62 -13.13
C SER A 93 17.93 2.86 -14.41
N GLY A 94 17.16 1.85 -14.83
CA GLY A 94 17.50 0.96 -15.96
C GLY A 94 17.06 1.41 -17.36
N GLY A 95 16.48 2.61 -17.52
CA GLY A 95 15.83 3.04 -18.78
C GLY A 95 16.61 3.98 -19.69
N GLY A 96 17.92 4.17 -19.49
CA GLY A 96 18.66 5.29 -20.09
C GLY A 96 19.99 4.96 -20.77
N ARG A 97 20.16 3.77 -21.35
CA ARG A 97 21.29 3.52 -22.26
C ARG A 97 20.83 2.68 -23.45
N GLU A 98 21.33 3.09 -24.62
CA GLU A 98 21.36 2.35 -25.87
C GLU A 98 20.16 2.53 -26.81
N LYS A 99 20.21 3.64 -27.57
CA LYS A 99 20.23 3.64 -29.04
C LYS A 99 20.32 5.08 -29.56
N SER A 100 21.55 5.53 -29.81
CA SER A 100 21.82 6.58 -30.79
C SER A 100 23.15 6.20 -31.43
N ASP A 101 23.06 5.29 -32.41
CA ASP A 101 24.11 5.01 -33.38
C ASP A 101 23.67 5.76 -34.65
N GLY A 102 24.57 6.58 -35.21
CA GLY A 102 24.31 7.47 -36.34
C GLY A 102 25.37 8.54 -36.48
#